data_AF-A0A4R1QK96-F1
#
_entry.id   AF-A0A4R1QK96-F1
#
_cell.length_a   1.000
_cell.length_b   1.000
_cell.length_c   1.000
_cell.angle_alpha   90.00
_cell.angle_beta   90.00
_cell.angle_gamma   90.00
#
_symmetry.space_group_name_H-M   'P 1'
#
loop_
_entity.id
_entity.type
_entity.pdbx_description
1 polymer ?
#
loop_
_entity_poly.entity_id
_entity_poly.type
_entity_poly.pdbx_seq_one_letter_code
_entity_poly.pdbx_strand_id
1 'polypeptide(L)'
;MGDAWKVKDECEVKEIIEKSKQHLPFLAEERLLQERAEFFKALGDETRLRIIGMLMNADLCMCEITAGLQLPPSTVTHHLKLLERGNVVTVRKEGKFTIYRLNKALVLPHLLGRREEHV
;
A
#
# COMPACT_ATOMS: atom_id res chain seq x y z
N MET A 1 30.83 1.78 -21.75
CA MET A 1 30.60 2.86 -22.73
C MET A 1 29.11 3.14 -22.71
N GLY A 2 28.71 4.36 -22.37
CA GLY A 2 27.44 4.65 -21.70
C GLY A 2 26.17 4.40 -22.51
N ASP A 3 25.15 3.87 -21.83
CA ASP A 3 23.77 4.09 -22.22
C ASP A 3 23.51 5.60 -22.12
N ALA A 4 23.46 6.24 -23.28
CA ALA A 4 23.07 7.64 -23.38
C ALA A 4 21.58 7.74 -23.08
N TRP A 5 21.24 8.28 -21.93
CA TRP A 5 19.90 8.76 -21.63
C TRP A 5 19.56 9.87 -22.64
N LYS A 6 18.95 9.49 -23.77
CA LYS A 6 18.60 10.41 -24.86
C LYS A 6 17.30 11.14 -24.52
N VAL A 7 17.32 12.47 -24.64
CA VAL A 7 16.12 13.31 -24.53
C VAL A 7 15.17 12.99 -25.68
N LYS A 8 13.88 12.83 -25.35
CA LYS A 8 12.80 12.54 -26.30
C LYS A 8 12.17 13.82 -26.81
N ASP A 9 11.81 13.83 -28.08
CA ASP A 9 11.00 14.92 -28.65
C ASP A 9 9.52 14.81 -28.23
N GLU A 10 8.72 15.83 -28.56
CA GLU A 10 7.31 15.90 -28.15
C GLU A 10 6.46 14.74 -28.72
N CYS A 11 6.76 14.28 -29.95
CA CYS A 11 6.03 13.19 -30.58
C CYS A 11 6.37 11.85 -29.89
N GLU A 12 7.66 11.62 -29.63
CA GLU A 12 8.13 10.46 -28.87
C GLU A 12 7.51 10.42 -27.46
N VAL A 13 7.43 11.57 -26.76
CA VAL A 13 6.81 11.66 -25.43
C VAL A 13 5.33 11.32 -25.45
N LYS A 14 4.58 11.82 -26.43
CA LYS A 14 3.14 11.50 -26.57
C LYS A 14 2.92 10.00 -26.79
N GLU A 15 3.73 9.38 -27.64
CA GLU A 15 3.68 7.94 -27.88
C GLU A 15 3.99 7.14 -26.60
N ILE A 16 4.98 7.56 -25.83
CA ILE A 16 5.34 6.94 -24.53
C ILE A 16 4.19 7.04 -23.53
N ILE A 17 3.56 8.21 -23.41
CA ILE A 17 2.43 8.40 -22.49
C ILE A 17 1.26 7.47 -22.87
N GLU A 18 0.98 7.33 -24.16
CA GLU A 18 -0.10 6.45 -24.64
C GLU A 18 0.22 4.97 -24.37
N LYS A 19 1.44 4.51 -24.68
CA LYS A 19 1.90 3.16 -24.35
C LYS A 19 1.86 2.88 -22.85
N SER A 20 2.19 3.88 -22.02
CA SER A 20 2.17 3.73 -20.56
C SER A 20 0.78 3.41 -20.05
N LYS A 21 -0.27 4.05 -20.60
CA LYS A 21 -1.67 3.76 -20.24
C LYS A 21 -2.10 2.36 -20.70
N GLN A 22 -1.56 1.85 -21.80
CA GLN A 22 -1.83 0.48 -22.26
C GLN A 22 -1.23 -0.56 -21.30
N HIS A 23 -0.03 -0.33 -20.79
CA HIS A 23 0.63 -1.22 -19.83
C HIS A 23 0.10 -1.08 -18.40
N LEU A 24 -0.31 0.13 -18.03
CA LEU A 24 -0.84 0.46 -16.70
C LEU A 24 -2.22 1.13 -16.87
N PRO A 25 -3.28 0.35 -17.08
CA PRO A 25 -4.63 0.89 -17.36
C PRO A 25 -5.15 1.85 -16.30
N PHE A 26 -4.72 1.70 -15.04
CA PHE A 26 -5.11 2.62 -13.97
C PHE A 26 -4.60 4.06 -14.18
N LEU A 27 -3.66 4.30 -15.10
CA LEU A 27 -3.22 5.65 -15.48
C LEU A 27 -4.22 6.38 -16.38
N ALA A 28 -5.18 5.67 -16.99
CA ALA A 28 -6.16 6.27 -17.89
C ALA A 28 -7.35 6.89 -17.13
N GLU A 29 -7.64 6.41 -15.93
CA GLU A 29 -8.76 6.88 -15.10
C GLU A 29 -8.25 7.58 -13.84
N GLU A 30 -8.54 8.87 -13.70
CA GLU A 30 -8.07 9.70 -12.58
C GLU A 30 -8.41 9.09 -11.20
N ARG A 31 -9.61 8.52 -11.07
CA ARG A 31 -10.04 7.85 -9.84
C ARG A 31 -9.15 6.64 -9.50
N LEU A 32 -8.87 5.78 -10.47
CA LEU A 32 -8.04 4.59 -10.26
C LEU A 32 -6.59 4.98 -9.96
N LEU A 33 -6.09 6.02 -10.60
CA LEU A 33 -4.78 6.60 -10.31
C LEU A 33 -4.68 7.07 -8.85
N GLN A 34 -5.68 7.82 -8.38
CA GLN A 34 -5.75 8.30 -6.99
C GLN A 34 -5.86 7.15 -5.98
N GLU A 35 -6.73 6.17 -6.25
CA GLU A 35 -6.85 4.98 -5.40
C GLU A 35 -5.52 4.22 -5.31
N ARG A 36 -4.82 4.07 -6.44
CA ARG A 36 -3.52 3.39 -6.48
C ARG A 36 -2.43 4.19 -5.76
N ALA A 37 -2.43 5.52 -5.89
CA ALA A 37 -1.49 6.39 -5.20
C ALA A 37 -1.66 6.35 -3.67
N GLU A 38 -2.90 6.40 -3.18
CA GLU A 38 -3.18 6.28 -1.73
C GLU A 38 -2.81 4.89 -1.19
N PHE A 39 -3.02 3.82 -1.97
CA PHE A 39 -2.54 2.48 -1.62
C PHE A 39 -1.01 2.44 -1.47
N PHE A 40 -0.25 2.93 -2.46
CA PHE A 40 1.22 2.91 -2.38
C PHE A 40 1.74 3.83 -1.27
N LYS A 41 1.12 4.98 -1.06
CA LYS A 41 1.43 5.88 0.06
C LYS A 41 1.20 5.20 1.40
N ALA A 42 0.13 4.41 1.54
CA ALA A 42 -0.12 3.63 2.75
C ALA A 42 0.97 2.57 2.99
N LEU A 43 1.51 1.95 1.95
CA LEU A 43 2.60 0.97 2.08
C LEU A 43 4.00 1.60 2.29
N GLY A 44 4.23 2.82 1.78
CA GLY A 44 5.55 3.46 1.74
C GLY A 44 6.06 4.05 3.06
N ASP A 45 5.78 3.42 4.21
CA ASP A 45 6.24 3.86 5.54
C ASP A 45 6.59 2.67 6.43
N GLU A 46 7.75 2.74 7.07
CA GLU A 46 8.29 1.63 7.87
C GLU A 46 7.38 1.23 9.02
N THR A 47 6.75 2.20 9.69
CA THR A 47 5.84 1.93 10.81
C THR A 47 4.57 1.24 10.33
N ARG A 48 4.00 1.70 9.20
CA ARG A 48 2.85 1.05 8.54
C ARG A 48 3.18 -0.38 8.10
N LEU A 49 4.38 -0.63 7.58
CA LEU A 49 4.83 -1.99 7.24
C LEU A 49 4.94 -2.90 8.47
N ARG A 50 5.40 -2.38 9.62
CA ARG A 50 5.41 -3.13 10.88
C ARG A 50 3.98 -3.47 11.34
N ILE A 51 3.05 -2.52 11.29
CA ILE A 51 1.64 -2.75 11.61
C ILE A 51 1.06 -3.84 10.69
N ILE A 52 1.31 -3.75 9.38
CA ILE A 52 0.87 -4.76 8.41
C ILE A 52 1.43 -6.14 8.77
N GLY A 53 2.72 -6.24 9.11
CA GLY A 53 3.34 -7.49 9.54
C GLY A 53 2.69 -8.10 10.78
N MET A 54 2.30 -7.29 11.76
CA MET A 54 1.50 -7.76 12.90
C MET A 54 0.12 -8.26 12.44
N LEU A 55 -0.59 -7.49 11.61
CA LEU A 55 -1.93 -7.81 11.11
C LEU A 55 -1.98 -8.98 10.11
N MET A 56 -0.84 -9.37 9.53
CA MET A 56 -0.74 -10.60 8.74
C MET A 56 -1.01 -11.84 9.59
N ASN A 57 -0.66 -11.79 10.87
CA ASN A 57 -0.73 -12.92 11.80
C ASN A 57 -2.05 -12.97 12.57
N ALA A 58 -2.65 -11.82 12.92
CA ALA A 58 -3.92 -11.76 13.64
C ALA A 58 -4.67 -10.44 13.38
N ASP A 59 -5.98 -10.42 13.59
CA ASP A 59 -6.73 -9.17 13.75
C ASP A 59 -6.39 -8.56 15.11
N LEU A 60 -6.10 -7.26 15.18
CA LEU A 60 -5.63 -6.62 16.42
C LEU A 60 -6.40 -5.32 16.72
N CYS A 61 -6.58 -5.00 18.00
CA CYS A 61 -7.03 -3.69 18.45
C CYS A 61 -5.91 -2.64 18.36
N MET A 62 -6.30 -1.35 18.38
CA MET A 62 -5.34 -0.25 18.54
C MET A 62 -4.42 -0.47 19.76
N CYS A 63 -4.99 -0.90 20.88
CA CYS A 63 -4.26 -1.18 22.12
C CYS A 63 -3.10 -2.17 21.95
N GLU A 64 -3.34 -3.28 21.26
CA GLU A 64 -2.36 -4.33 21.01
C GLU A 64 -1.26 -3.83 20.07
N ILE A 65 -1.62 -3.07 19.04
CA ILE A 65 -0.66 -2.46 18.09
C ILE A 65 0.23 -1.44 18.81
N THR A 66 -0.37 -0.56 19.62
CA THR A 66 0.35 0.41 20.47
C THR A 66 1.31 -0.29 21.42
N ALA A 67 0.86 -1.35 22.10
CA ALA A 67 1.71 -2.12 23.01
C ALA A 67 2.87 -2.81 22.27
N GLY A 68 2.60 -3.42 21.11
CA GLY A 68 3.62 -4.14 20.33
C GLY A 68 4.68 -3.25 19.70
N LEU A 69 4.32 -2.02 19.31
CA LEU A 69 5.25 -1.07 18.68
C LEU A 69 5.88 -0.08 19.67
N GLN A 70 5.40 -0.03 20.92
CA GLN A 70 5.84 0.95 21.93
C GLN A 70 5.73 2.40 21.44
N LEU A 71 4.68 2.70 20.66
CA LEU A 71 4.41 4.02 20.11
C LEU A 71 3.22 4.68 20.81
N PRO A 72 3.15 6.02 20.87
CA PRO A 72 1.99 6.72 21.39
C PRO A 72 0.69 6.37 20.62
N PRO A 73 -0.48 6.30 21.30
CA PRO A 73 -1.76 6.01 20.65
C PRO A 73 -2.13 6.98 19.52
N SER A 74 -1.75 8.25 19.63
CA SER A 74 -1.97 9.27 18.61
C SER A 74 -1.22 8.94 17.31
N THR A 75 0.03 8.50 17.41
CA THR A 75 0.86 8.06 16.28
C THR A 75 0.26 6.83 15.62
N VAL A 76 -0.07 5.80 16.40
CA VAL A 76 -0.67 4.56 15.86
C VAL A 76 -2.00 4.84 15.16
N THR A 77 -2.86 5.68 15.75
CA THR A 77 -4.14 6.09 15.13
C THR A 77 -3.91 6.81 13.80
N HIS A 78 -2.88 7.64 13.69
CA HIS A 78 -2.54 8.31 12.44
C HIS A 78 -2.14 7.29 11.35
N HIS A 79 -1.25 6.34 11.67
CA HIS A 79 -0.88 5.27 10.73
C HIS A 79 -2.07 4.41 10.32
N LEU A 80 -2.94 4.03 11.26
CA LEU A 80 -4.14 3.22 10.98
C LEU A 80 -5.13 3.95 10.06
N LYS A 81 -5.32 5.26 10.23
CA LYS A 81 -6.16 6.06 9.32
C LYS A 81 -5.60 6.10 7.89
N LEU A 82 -4.28 6.17 7.74
CA LEU A 82 -3.64 6.14 6.42
C LEU A 82 -3.74 4.75 5.78
N LEU A 83 -3.59 3.68 6.57
CA LEU A 83 -3.82 2.30 6.12
C LEU A 83 -5.28 2.07 5.68
N GLU A 84 -6.24 2.65 6.41
CA GLU A 84 -7.67 2.57 6.08
C GLU A 84 -7.98 3.33 4.78
N ARG A 85 -7.45 4.55 4.60
CA ARG A 85 -7.60 5.32 3.34
C ARG A 85 -7.04 4.60 2.12
N GLY A 86 -5.93 3.87 2.29
CA GLY A 86 -5.34 3.05 1.25
C GLY A 86 -6.04 1.68 1.06
N ASN A 87 -7.16 1.39 1.74
CA ASN A 87 -7.83 0.08 1.74
C ASN A 87 -6.94 -1.10 2.15
N VAL A 88 -5.82 -0.83 2.83
CA VAL A 88 -4.86 -1.83 3.31
C VAL A 88 -5.45 -2.60 4.49
N VAL A 89 -6.25 -1.94 5.32
CA VAL A 89 -6.94 -2.54 6.45
C VAL A 89 -8.44 -2.26 6.39
N THR A 90 -9.22 -3.17 6.96
CA THR A 90 -10.63 -2.94 7.31
C THR A 90 -10.77 -2.87 8.82
N VAL A 91 -11.81 -2.20 9.29
CA VAL A 91 -12.04 -1.95 10.71
C VAL A 91 -13.43 -2.43 11.13
N ARG A 92 -13.54 -3.05 12.30
CA ARG A 92 -14.82 -3.39 12.95
C ARG A 92 -14.83 -2.96 14.41
N LYS A 93 -16.01 -2.61 14.92
CA LYS A 93 -16.20 -2.36 16.35
C LYS A 93 -16.66 -3.64 17.05
N GLU A 94 -15.98 -3.99 18.12
CA GLU A 94 -16.27 -5.14 18.98
C GLU A 94 -16.38 -4.65 20.43
N GLY A 95 -17.61 -4.35 20.87
CA GLY A 95 -17.85 -3.71 22.18
C GLY A 95 -17.15 -2.35 22.28
N LYS A 96 -16.17 -2.25 23.19
CA LYS A 96 -15.36 -1.02 23.40
C LYS A 96 -14.11 -0.97 22.50
N PHE A 97 -13.81 -2.05 21.78
CA PHE A 97 -12.59 -2.16 20.99
C PHE A 97 -12.85 -1.89 19.52
N THR A 98 -11.88 -1.26 18.88
CA THR A 98 -11.81 -1.11 17.43
C THR A 98 -10.77 -2.09 16.93
N ILE A 99 -11.21 -3.11 16.19
CA ILE A 99 -10.38 -4.21 15.68
C ILE A 99 -10.05 -3.96 14.21
N TYR A 100 -8.78 -4.10 13.86
CA TYR A 100 -8.25 -3.92 12.51
C TYR A 100 -7.89 -5.27 11.91
N ARG A 101 -8.19 -5.43 10.63
CA ARG A 101 -7.90 -6.64 9.83
C ARG A 101 -7.18 -6.25 8.56
N LEU A 102 -6.13 -6.99 8.21
CA LEU A 102 -5.42 -6.79 6.94
C LEU A 102 -6.27 -7.24 5.75
N ASN A 103 -6.32 -6.42 4.70
CA ASN A 103 -6.86 -6.82 3.41
C ASN A 103 -5.85 -7.70 2.65
N LYS A 104 -5.75 -8.96 3.06
CA LYS A 104 -4.73 -9.90 2.56
C LYS A 104 -4.76 -10.05 1.03
N ALA A 105 -5.95 -10.13 0.43
CA ALA A 105 -6.09 -10.29 -1.03
C ALA A 105 -5.48 -9.11 -1.80
N LEU A 106 -5.65 -7.88 -1.30
CA LEU A 106 -5.09 -6.68 -1.90
C LEU A 106 -3.60 -6.54 -1.62
N VAL A 107 -3.15 -6.86 -0.40
CA VAL A 107 -1.82 -6.49 0.09
C VAL A 107 -0.76 -7.54 -0.22
N LEU A 108 -1.07 -8.83 -0.06
CA LEU A 108 -0.06 -9.90 -0.17
C LEU A 108 0.65 -9.96 -1.53
N PRO A 109 -0.01 -9.75 -2.69
CA PRO A 109 0.68 -9.73 -3.98
C PRO A 109 1.81 -8.70 -4.10
N HIS A 110 1.77 -7.65 -3.27
CA HIS A 110 2.78 -6.58 -3.27
C HIS A 110 3.89 -6.78 -2.23
N LEU A 111 3.68 -7.64 -1.22
CA LEU A 111 4.66 -7.88 -0.15
C LEU A 111 5.38 -9.22 -0.30
N LEU A 112 4.64 -10.24 -0.66
CA LEU A 112 5.16 -11.56 -0.96
C LEU A 112 5.42 -11.58 -2.45
N GLY A 113 6.57 -11.05 -2.88
CA GLY A 113 7.04 -11.25 -4.25
C GLY A 113 6.89 -12.73 -4.62
N ARG A 114 6.54 -13.03 -5.88
CA ARG A 114 6.37 -14.41 -6.36
C ARG A 114 7.58 -15.23 -5.91
N ARG A 115 7.42 -16.03 -4.85
CA ARG A 115 8.35 -17.11 -4.58
C ARG A 115 8.05 -18.09 -5.69
N GLU A 116 8.92 -18.16 -6.68
CA GLU A 116 8.98 -19.35 -7.52
C GLU A 116 9.25 -20.50 -6.56
N GLU A 117 8.20 -21.26 -6.26
CA GLU A 117 8.30 -22.58 -5.67
C GLU A 117 9.06 -23.44 -6.69
N HIS A 118 10.39 -23.38 -6.64
CA HIS A 118 11.22 -24.39 -7.27
C HIS A 118 11.02 -25.68 -6.46
N VAL A 119 10.12 -26.52 -6.99
CA VAL A 119 10.12 -27.96 -6.78
C VAL A 119 11.24 -28.57 -7.61
#